data_AF-A0A433UUU9-F1
#
_entry.id   AF-A0A433UUU9-F1
#
_cell.length_a   1.000
_cell.length_b   1.000
_cell.length_c   1.000
_cell.angle_alpha   90.00
_cell.angle_beta   90.00
_cell.angle_gamma   90.00
#
_symmetry.space_group_name_H-M   'P 1'
#
loop_
_entity.id
_entity.type
_entity.pdbx_description
1 polymer ?
#
loop_
_entity_poly.entity_id
_entity_poly.type
_entity_poly.pdbx_seq_one_letter_code
_entity_poly.pdbx_strand_id
1 'polypeptide(L)'
;MLFSQESAGFNTTIMQVQQARAAKPFPAIPLVVISAGKQDFGVSQEVMQIQQELLVDLANQSPYGVHIVSEKSGHLIQLDDPELVVNAIRQVVDEARCKGAGRYDQSFNNYNIQEKLL
;
A
#
# COMPACT_ATOMS: atom_id res chain seq x y z
N MET A 1 8.16 23.96 -17.04
CA MET A 1 9.05 24.52 -15.98
C MET A 1 8.46 24.36 -14.56
N LEU A 2 7.52 23.43 -14.31
CA LEU A 2 6.91 23.19 -12.99
C LEU A 2 7.66 22.12 -12.16
N PHE A 3 8.17 21.07 -12.81
CA PHE A 3 8.88 19.95 -12.17
C PHE A 3 10.19 20.31 -11.45
N SER A 4 10.85 21.41 -11.82
CA SER A 4 12.17 21.76 -11.25
C SER A 4 12.10 22.33 -9.83
N GLN A 5 10.92 22.80 -9.39
CA GLN A 5 10.70 23.28 -8.02
C GLN A 5 10.24 22.14 -7.10
N GLU A 6 9.58 21.10 -7.62
CA GLU A 6 9.09 19.95 -6.83
C GLU A 6 10.21 18.94 -6.51
N SER A 7 11.25 18.85 -7.34
CA SER A 7 12.35 17.89 -7.17
C SER A 7 13.42 18.32 -6.15
N ALA A 8 13.52 19.61 -5.84
CA ALA A 8 14.54 20.14 -4.93
C ALA A 8 14.41 19.59 -3.49
N GLY A 9 13.18 19.26 -3.06
CA GLY A 9 12.92 18.64 -1.76
C GLY A 9 12.95 17.11 -1.77
N PHE A 10 12.85 16.48 -2.94
CA PHE A 10 12.58 15.05 -3.05
C PHE A 10 13.69 14.19 -2.43
N ASN A 11 14.96 14.46 -2.73
CA ASN A 11 16.08 13.72 -2.15
C ASN A 11 16.14 13.88 -0.62
N THR A 12 15.86 15.09 -0.13
CA THR A 12 15.78 15.34 1.32
C THR A 12 14.65 14.55 1.96
N THR A 13 13.48 14.50 1.33
CA THR A 13 12.34 13.70 1.79
C THR A 13 12.68 12.21 1.85
N ILE A 14 13.30 11.66 0.81
CA ILE A 14 13.72 10.24 0.80
C ILE A 14 14.72 9.96 1.93
N MET A 15 15.73 10.81 2.11
CA MET A 15 16.70 10.65 3.19
C MET A 15 16.03 10.70 4.58
N GLN A 16 15.08 11.61 4.78
CA GLN A 16 14.33 11.71 6.04
C GLN A 16 13.48 10.46 6.30
N VAL A 17 12.82 9.92 5.28
CA VAL A 17 12.05 8.67 5.39
C VAL A 17 12.98 7.49 5.73
N GLN A 18 14.13 7.39 5.08
CA GLN A 18 15.12 6.35 5.37
C GLN A 18 15.67 6.46 6.79
N GLN A 19 16.04 7.67 7.22
CA GLN A 19 16.50 7.92 8.59
C GLN A 19 15.42 7.59 9.63
N ALA A 20 14.15 7.95 9.37
CA ALA A 20 13.04 7.63 10.25
C ALA A 20 12.83 6.11 10.37
N ARG A 21 12.87 5.37 9.25
CA ARG A 21 12.77 3.89 9.22
C ARG A 21 13.90 3.23 10.00
N ALA A 22 15.12 3.76 9.89
CA ALA A 22 16.29 3.23 10.61
C ALA A 22 16.26 3.55 12.11
N ALA A 23 15.81 4.75 12.50
CA ALA A 23 15.76 5.17 13.90
C ALA A 23 14.63 4.47 14.68
N LYS A 24 13.50 4.19 14.02
CA LYS A 24 12.37 3.51 14.63
C LYS A 24 11.71 2.57 13.60
N PRO A 25 11.98 1.25 13.69
CA PRO A 25 11.35 0.27 12.83
C PRO A 25 9.82 0.36 12.94
N PHE A 26 9.14 0.12 11.83
CA PHE A 26 7.68 0.04 11.82
C PHE A 26 7.24 -1.11 12.74
N PRO A 27 6.22 -0.89 13.60
CA PRO A 27 5.83 -1.89 14.57
C PRO A 27 5.21 -3.13 13.90
N ALA A 28 5.31 -4.28 14.55
CA ALA A 28 4.68 -5.53 14.11
C ALA A 28 3.16 -5.49 14.32
N ILE A 29 2.44 -4.79 13.45
CA ILE A 29 0.97 -4.62 13.49
C ILE A 29 0.35 -5.00 12.15
N PRO A 30 -0.90 -5.51 12.11
CA PRO A 30 -1.63 -5.72 10.86
C PRO A 30 -1.62 -4.48 9.97
N LEU A 31 -1.29 -4.66 8.69
CA LEU A 31 -1.19 -3.56 7.72
C LEU A 31 -1.71 -4.04 6.36
N VAL A 32 -2.77 -3.41 5.88
CA VAL A 32 -3.27 -3.61 4.51
C VAL A 32 -3.09 -2.30 3.75
N VAL A 33 -2.38 -2.36 2.62
CA VAL A 33 -2.22 -1.26 1.67
C VAL A 33 -3.08 -1.56 0.47
N ILE A 34 -3.98 -0.65 0.10
CA ILE A 34 -4.86 -0.79 -1.07
C ILE A 34 -4.49 0.28 -2.09
N SER A 35 -4.29 -0.12 -3.34
CA SER A 35 -3.95 0.78 -4.44
C SER A 35 -4.87 0.62 -5.64
N ALA A 36 -4.96 1.67 -6.45
CA ALA A 36 -5.73 1.68 -7.68
C ALA A 36 -4.97 0.92 -8.77
N GLY A 37 -5.68 0.08 -9.53
CA GLY A 37 -5.12 -0.59 -10.70
C GLY A 37 -5.48 0.09 -12.02
N LYS A 38 -6.38 1.09 -12.02
CA LYS A 38 -6.58 1.96 -13.19
C LYS A 38 -5.58 3.10 -13.19
N GLN A 39 -5.08 3.41 -14.38
CA GLN A 39 -4.24 4.58 -14.60
C GLN A 39 -5.04 5.87 -14.38
N ASP A 40 -4.55 6.73 -13.48
CA ASP A 40 -5.11 8.06 -13.27
C ASP A 40 -4.73 9.03 -14.39
N PHE A 41 -5.55 10.06 -14.59
CA PHE A 41 -5.31 11.08 -15.62
C PHE A 41 -3.97 11.79 -15.41
N GLY A 42 -3.11 11.77 -16.43
CA GLY A 42 -1.82 12.44 -16.40
C GLY A 42 -0.69 11.67 -15.70
N VAL A 43 -0.95 10.45 -15.20
CA VAL A 43 0.08 9.55 -14.67
C VAL A 43 0.54 8.61 -15.77
N SER A 44 1.84 8.48 -16.00
CA SER A 44 2.38 7.51 -16.97
C SER A 44 2.41 6.10 -16.37
N GLN A 45 2.43 5.08 -17.23
CA GLN A 45 2.56 3.68 -16.80
C GLN A 45 3.84 3.43 -15.98
N GLU A 46 4.94 4.08 -16.34
CA GLU A 46 6.22 4.00 -15.61
C GLU A 46 6.10 4.56 -14.19
N VAL A 47 5.47 5.73 -14.04
CA VAL A 47 5.24 6.33 -12.72
C VAL A 47 4.32 5.43 -11.89
N MET A 48 3.30 4.83 -12.51
CA MET A 48 2.40 3.90 -11.83
C MET A 48 3.12 2.64 -11.34
N GLN A 49 4.05 2.09 -12.13
CA GLN A 49 4.88 0.94 -11.73
C GLN A 49 5.78 1.28 -10.54
N ILE A 50 6.47 2.41 -10.58
CA ILE A 50 7.31 2.89 -9.47
C ILE A 50 6.44 3.08 -8.21
N GLN A 51 5.24 3.64 -8.35
CA GLN A 51 4.32 3.79 -7.23
C GLN A 51 3.90 2.44 -6.65
N GLN A 52 3.60 1.44 -7.49
CA GLN A 52 3.27 0.09 -7.02
C GLN A 52 4.43 -0.55 -6.25
N GLU A 53 5.67 -0.43 -6.73
CA GLU A 53 6.87 -0.92 -6.03
C GLU A 53 7.02 -0.26 -4.64
N LEU A 54 6.82 1.05 -4.55
CA LEU A 54 6.89 1.78 -3.28
C LEU A 54 5.77 1.38 -2.31
N LEU A 55 4.59 1.01 -2.81
CA LEU A 55 3.46 0.56 -1.99
C LEU A 55 3.67 -0.88 -1.50
N VAL A 56 4.32 -1.74 -2.29
CA VAL A 56 4.82 -3.05 -1.84
C VAL A 56 5.84 -2.85 -0.71
N ASP A 57 6.81 -1.95 -0.90
CA ASP A 57 7.81 -1.62 0.13
C ASP A 57 7.19 -1.08 1.43
N LEU A 58 6.08 -0.35 1.31
CA LEU A 58 5.32 0.14 2.45
C LEU A 58 4.62 -1.01 3.19
N ALA A 59 3.94 -1.90 2.46
CA ALA A 59 3.31 -3.07 3.07
C ALA A 59 4.35 -3.93 3.80
N ASN A 60 5.52 -4.14 3.18
CA ASN A 60 6.63 -4.91 3.73
C ASN A 60 7.28 -4.31 4.99
N GLN A 61 6.92 -3.08 5.40
CA GLN A 61 7.35 -2.53 6.69
C GLN A 61 6.75 -3.30 7.87
N SER A 62 5.60 -3.96 7.69
CA SER A 62 5.02 -4.84 8.68
C SER A 62 5.26 -6.32 8.34
N PRO A 63 5.56 -7.18 9.32
CA PRO A 63 5.56 -8.64 9.13
C PRO A 63 4.17 -9.22 8.78
N TYR A 64 3.10 -8.45 9.00
CA TYR A 64 1.71 -8.81 8.67
C TYR A 64 1.18 -7.96 7.50
N GLY A 65 2.08 -7.38 6.72
CA GLY A 65 1.76 -6.48 5.62
C GLY A 65 1.20 -7.22 4.40
N VAL A 66 0.14 -6.68 3.81
CA VAL A 66 -0.42 -7.13 2.53
C VAL A 66 -0.63 -5.92 1.63
N HIS A 67 -0.24 -6.03 0.36
CA HIS A 67 -0.59 -5.05 -0.67
C HIS A 67 -1.66 -5.63 -1.60
N ILE A 68 -2.74 -4.88 -1.82
CA ILE A 68 -3.89 -5.24 -2.65
C ILE A 68 -4.04 -4.22 -3.76
N VAL A 69 -4.05 -4.67 -5.01
CA VAL A 69 -4.34 -3.82 -6.17
C VAL A 69 -5.80 -4.05 -6.61
N SER A 70 -6.59 -2.98 -6.61
CA SER A 70 -7.96 -3.00 -7.14
C SER A 70 -7.92 -2.64 -8.64
N GLU A 71 -7.77 -3.66 -9.48
CA GLU A 71 -7.66 -3.53 -10.95
C GLU A 71 -8.85 -2.78 -11.59
N LYS A 72 -10.01 -2.77 -10.93
CA LYS A 72 -11.23 -2.09 -11.39
C LYS A 72 -11.38 -0.65 -10.88
N SER A 73 -10.55 -0.18 -9.97
CA SER A 73 -10.72 1.12 -9.30
C SER A 73 -9.71 2.16 -9.78
N GLY A 74 -10.16 3.41 -9.89
CA GLY A 74 -9.31 4.58 -10.02
C GLY A 74 -8.92 5.14 -8.64
N HIS A 75 -8.50 6.41 -8.59
CA HIS A 75 -8.02 7.05 -7.36
C HIS A 75 -8.95 6.91 -6.14
N LEU A 76 -10.27 6.96 -6.37
CA LEU A 76 -11.29 6.98 -5.32
C LEU A 76 -11.82 5.57 -5.05
N ILE A 77 -10.94 4.68 -4.61
CA ILE A 77 -11.22 3.24 -4.41
C ILE A 77 -12.42 3.01 -3.48
N GLN A 78 -12.62 3.84 -2.45
CA GLN A 78 -13.77 3.71 -1.55
C GLN A 78 -15.13 3.99 -2.22
N LEU A 79 -15.14 4.68 -3.37
CA LEU A 79 -16.34 4.89 -4.17
C LEU A 79 -16.51 3.80 -5.23
N ASP A 80 -15.41 3.40 -5.86
CA ASP A 80 -15.40 2.39 -6.93
C ASP A 80 -15.57 0.96 -6.39
N ASP A 81 -15.05 0.69 -5.19
CA ASP A 81 -14.98 -0.63 -4.57
C ASP A 81 -15.10 -0.57 -3.04
N PRO A 82 -16.25 -0.11 -2.52
CA PRO A 82 -16.46 0.04 -1.07
C PRO A 82 -16.37 -1.29 -0.32
N GLU A 83 -16.75 -2.41 -0.96
CA GLU A 83 -16.68 -3.73 -0.33
C GLU A 83 -15.23 -4.16 -0.03
N LEU A 84 -14.30 -3.91 -0.96
CA LEU A 84 -12.88 -4.15 -0.75
C LEU A 84 -12.37 -3.40 0.49
N VAL A 85 -12.74 -2.12 0.61
CA VAL A 85 -12.31 -1.26 1.73
C VAL A 85 -12.87 -1.78 3.05
N VAL A 86 -14.16 -2.15 3.09
CA VAL A 86 -14.80 -2.71 4.29
C VAL A 86 -14.15 -4.03 4.70
N ASN A 87 -13.87 -4.91 3.74
CA ASN A 87 -13.23 -6.20 4.02
C ASN A 87 -11.79 -6.00 4.54
N ALA A 88 -11.02 -5.08 3.96
CA ALA A 88 -9.68 -4.75 4.44
C ALA A 88 -9.69 -4.23 5.88
N ILE A 89 -10.65 -3.37 6.22
CA ILE A 89 -10.82 -2.89 7.60
C ILE A 89 -11.14 -4.06 8.54
N ARG A 90 -12.05 -4.96 8.15
CA ARG A 90 -12.40 -6.15 8.96
C ARG A 90 -11.18 -7.03 9.19
N GLN A 91 -10.40 -7.32 8.15
CA GLN A 91 -9.17 -8.10 8.27
C GLN A 91 -8.20 -7.48 9.29
N VAL A 92 -7.91 -6.18 9.17
CA VAL A 92 -7.00 -5.47 10.10
C VAL A 92 -7.53 -5.54 11.54
N VAL A 93 -8.83 -5.31 11.74
CA VAL A 93 -9.45 -5.33 13.07
C VAL A 93 -9.42 -6.73 13.68
N ASP A 94 -9.71 -7.76 12.88
CA ASP A 94 -9.75 -9.14 13.34
C ASP A 94 -8.34 -9.65 13.68
N GLU A 95 -7.33 -9.36 12.84
CA GLU A 95 -5.94 -9.70 13.11
C GLU A 95 -5.39 -8.99 14.36
N ALA A 96 -5.76 -7.72 14.55
CA ALA A 96 -5.37 -6.94 15.72
C ALA A 96 -6.00 -7.50 17.01
N ARG A 97 -7.24 -7.96 16.95
CA ARG A 97 -7.93 -8.62 18.07
C ARG A 97 -7.40 -10.03 18.35
N CYS A 98 -6.97 -10.76 17.31
CA CYS A 98 -6.52 -12.14 17.42
C CYS A 98 -5.02 -12.32 17.73
N LYS A 99 -4.25 -11.25 17.99
CA LYS A 99 -2.79 -11.28 18.15
C LYS A 99 -2.05 -11.93 16.96
N GLY A 100 -2.33 -11.49 15.74
CA GLY A 100 -1.40 -11.68 14.61
C GLY A 100 -1.28 -13.10 14.06
N ALA A 101 -2.34 -13.90 14.15
CA ALA A 101 -2.45 -15.08 13.29
C ALA A 101 -2.79 -14.58 11.88
N GLY A 102 -1.77 -14.36 11.03
CA GLY A 102 -1.95 -13.97 9.63
C GLY A 102 -2.83 -15.00 8.92
N ARG A 103 -4.13 -14.71 8.85
CA ARG A 103 -5.12 -15.60 8.24
C ARG A 103 -5.53 -14.95 6.92
N TYR A 104 -5.30 -15.70 5.85
CA TYR A 104 -5.81 -15.38 4.53
C TYR A 104 -7.34 -15.26 4.58
N ASP A 105 -7.85 -14.05 4.34
CA ASP A 105 -9.29 -13.81 4.17
C ASP A 105 -9.68 -14.05 2.70
N GLN A 106 -10.59 -15.02 2.50
CA GLN A 106 -11.08 -15.40 1.18
C GLN A 106 -11.90 -14.30 0.49
N SER A 107 -12.32 -13.27 1.23
CA SER A 107 -13.00 -12.11 0.66
C SER A 107 -12.15 -11.37 -0.38
N PHE A 108 -10.82 -11.62 -0.41
CA PHE A 108 -9.89 -10.99 -1.34
C PHE A 108 -9.54 -11.80 -2.59
N ASN A 109 -10.14 -12.99 -2.80
CA ASN A 109 -9.79 -13.90 -3.91
C ASN A 109 -9.88 -13.28 -5.32
N ASN A 110 -10.63 -12.17 -5.48
CA ASN A 110 -10.82 -11.50 -6.76
C ASN A 110 -9.86 -10.33 -7.00
N TYR A 111 -8.90 -10.10 -6.09
CA TYR A 111 -7.92 -9.02 -6.20
C TYR A 111 -6.52 -9.56 -6.42
N ASN A 112 -5.67 -8.71 -6.99
CA ASN A 112 -4.25 -9.00 -7.10
C ASN A 112 -3.58 -8.71 -5.75
N ILE A 113 -3.23 -9.78 -5.05
CA ILE A 113 -2.61 -9.74 -3.73
C ILE A 113 -1.11 -9.96 -3.89
N GLN A 114 -0.34 -8.94 -3.54
CA GLN A 114 1.11 -9.01 -3.52
C GLN A 114 1.54 -9.32 -2.09
N GLU A 115 1.86 -10.59 -1.86
CA GLU A 115 2.46 -11.06 -0.62
C GLU A 115 3.97 -10.85 -0.63
N LYS A 116 4.56 -10.84 0.56
CA LYS A 116 6.00 -10.68 0.76
C LYS A 116 6.77 -11.78 0.01
N LEU A 117 7.68 -11.39 -0.88
CA LEU A 117 8.71 -12.29 -1.42
C LEU A 117 9.69 -12.63 -0.28
N LEU A 118 9.83 -13.91 0.04
CA LEU A 118 10.76 -14.44 1.04
C LEU A 118 12.22 -14.39 0.57
#